data_AF-A0A6L9QWZ1-F1
#
_entry.id   AF-A0A6L9QWZ1-F1
#
_cell.length_a   1.000
_cell.length_b   1.000
_cell.length_c   1.000
_cell.angle_alpha   90.00
_cell.angle_beta   90.00
_cell.angle_gamma   90.00
#
_symmetry.space_group_name_H-M   'P 1'
#
loop_
_entity.id
_entity.type
_entity.pdbx_description
1 polymer ?
#
loop_
_entity_poly.entity_id
_entity_poly.type
_entity_poly.pdbx_seq_one_letter_code
_entity_poly.pdbx_strand_id
1 'polypeptide(L)'
;VIASFDVPTLWTSREYGTVDRAVVEATDEALALLPDGEAELRVRMLTTLAMELEGEQHDRGLTASDEAIATARGLDAPELLAAALNGGYVNGYRGADGLHRRHRLAAELLDLAAAHDLGTYRVLAHLQLQQVAVAALDPPAARRHLA
;
A
#
# COMPACT_ATOMS: atom_id res chain seq x y z
N VAL A 1 0.82 18.36 -0.51
CA VAL A 1 -0.15 17.95 0.53
C VAL A 1 0.13 16.50 0.85
N ILE A 2 0.46 16.16 2.11
CA ILE A 2 0.95 14.82 2.49
C ILE A 2 -0.13 13.75 2.35
N ALA A 3 -1.39 14.06 2.63
CA ALA A 3 -2.51 13.11 2.56
C ALA A 3 -3.10 12.89 1.15
N SER A 4 -2.47 13.44 0.10
CA SER A 4 -2.98 13.41 -1.28
C SER A 4 -2.30 12.32 -2.13
N PHE A 5 -1.92 11.19 -1.52
CA PHE A 5 -1.38 10.03 -2.22
C PHE A 5 -2.51 9.07 -2.65
N ASP A 6 -3.35 9.56 -3.57
CA ASP A 6 -4.55 8.84 -4.00
C ASP A 6 -4.36 8.15 -5.36
N VAL A 7 -3.20 8.35 -5.98
CA VAL A 7 -2.86 7.76 -7.27
C VAL A 7 -2.29 6.36 -7.03
N PRO A 8 -2.94 5.30 -7.53
CA PRO A 8 -2.43 3.94 -7.40
C PRO A 8 -1.02 3.85 -7.99
N THR A 9 -0.08 3.25 -7.26
CA THR A 9 1.32 3.14 -7.68
C THR A 9 1.85 1.72 -7.60
N LEU A 10 2.73 1.38 -8.54
CA LEU A 10 3.45 0.10 -8.58
C LEU A 10 4.92 0.24 -8.16
N TRP A 11 5.44 1.47 -8.12
CA TRP A 11 6.86 1.76 -7.90
C TRP A 11 7.03 2.97 -6.98
N THR A 12 8.19 3.06 -6.35
CA THR A 12 8.58 4.24 -5.57
C THR A 12 8.69 5.44 -6.52
N SER A 13 8.16 6.59 -6.13
CA SER A 13 8.38 7.84 -6.87
C SER A 13 9.69 8.55 -6.46
N ARG A 14 10.31 8.10 -5.37
CA ARG A 14 11.56 8.64 -4.82
C ARG A 14 12.80 7.88 -5.30
N GLU A 15 13.96 8.51 -5.16
CA GLU A 15 15.25 7.89 -5.43
C GLU A 15 15.41 6.62 -4.57
N TYR A 16 15.85 5.54 -5.22
CA TYR A 16 15.98 4.24 -4.60
C TYR A 16 17.01 4.30 -3.46
N GLY A 17 16.61 3.84 -2.27
CA GLY A 17 17.48 3.81 -1.09
C GLY A 17 17.57 5.12 -0.29
N THR A 18 16.80 6.16 -0.64
CA THR A 18 16.75 7.42 0.14
C THR A 18 15.43 7.59 0.87
N VAL A 19 15.43 8.00 2.14
CA VAL A 19 14.19 8.37 2.86
C VAL A 19 14.04 9.90 2.86
N ASP A 20 12.86 10.39 2.49
CA ASP A 20 12.53 11.80 2.69
C ASP A 20 12.19 12.05 4.17
N ARG A 21 13.21 12.44 4.94
CA ARG A 21 13.06 12.67 6.38
C ARG A 21 12.09 13.81 6.70
N ALA A 22 12.03 14.83 5.83
CA ALA A 22 11.12 15.96 6.04
C ALA A 22 9.66 15.52 5.90
N VAL A 23 9.35 14.67 4.93
CA VAL A 23 8.00 14.09 4.79
C VAL A 23 7.66 13.18 5.95
N VAL A 24 8.58 12.31 6.38
CA VAL A 24 8.36 11.41 7.51
C VAL A 24 8.10 12.19 8.81
N GLU A 25 8.94 13.17 9.13
CA GLU A 25 8.80 14.01 10.33
C GLU A 25 7.50 14.82 10.30
N ALA A 26 7.16 15.44 9.16
CA ALA A 26 5.91 16.17 9.01
C ALA A 26 4.67 15.26 9.12
N THR A 27 4.77 14.02 8.64
CA THR A 27 3.69 13.02 8.76
C THR A 27 3.50 12.60 10.22
N ASP A 28 4.58 12.41 10.97
CA ASP A 28 4.52 12.10 12.40
C ASP A 28 3.88 13.23 13.21
N GLU A 29 4.32 14.47 12.98
CA GLU A 29 3.76 15.64 13.64
C GLU A 29 2.26 15.76 13.35
N ALA A 30 1.86 15.57 12.09
CA ALA A 30 0.47 15.61 11.70
C ALA A 30 -0.36 14.47 12.34
N LEU A 31 0.18 13.25 12.42
CA LEU A 31 -0.47 12.12 13.08
C LEU A 31 -0.65 12.34 14.59
N ALA A 32 0.32 13.00 15.24
CA ALA A 32 0.27 13.30 16.68
C ALA A 32 -0.74 14.41 17.03
N LEU A 33 -0.98 15.33 16.11
CA LEU A 33 -1.92 16.45 16.26
C LEU A 33 -3.32 16.15 15.72
N LEU A 34 -3.53 14.96 15.14
CA LEU A 34 -4.77 14.60 14.49
C LEU A 34 -5.92 14.49 15.51
N PRO A 35 -7.04 15.23 15.33
CA PRO A 35 -8.19 15.12 16.22
C PRO A 35 -8.81 13.72 16.23
N ASP A 36 -9.39 13.35 17.38
CA ASP A 36 -10.24 12.17 17.48
C ASP A 36 -11.41 12.27 16.48
N GLY A 37 -11.65 11.19 15.73
CA GLY A 37 -12.71 11.14 14.71
C GLY A 37 -12.24 11.31 13.27
N GLU A 38 -10.99 11.74 13.04
CA GLU A 38 -10.41 11.91 11.69
C GLU A 38 -9.81 10.58 11.15
N ALA A 39 -10.57 9.49 11.23
CA ALA A 39 -10.09 8.16 10.88
C ALA A 39 -9.65 8.03 9.42
N GLU A 40 -10.35 8.67 8.48
CA GLU A 40 -9.97 8.67 7.06
C GLU A 40 -8.62 9.36 6.84
N LEU A 41 -8.43 10.53 7.47
CA LEU A 41 -7.17 11.27 7.36
C LEU A 41 -6.02 10.51 8.01
N ARG A 42 -6.29 9.81 9.13
CA ARG A 42 -5.33 8.91 9.77
C ARG A 42 -4.87 7.81 8.80
N VAL A 43 -5.81 7.15 8.12
CA VAL A 43 -5.47 6.10 7.13
C VAL A 43 -4.60 6.65 6.02
N ARG A 44 -4.93 7.83 5.48
CA ARG A 44 -4.15 8.48 4.41
C ARG A 44 -2.71 8.76 4.88
N MET A 45 -2.55 9.35 6.07
CA MET A 45 -1.24 9.65 6.64
C MET A 45 -0.41 8.39 6.93
N LEU A 46 -1.02 7.35 7.52
CA LEU A 46 -0.36 6.06 7.77
C LEU A 46 0.04 5.36 6.46
N THR A 47 -0.80 5.45 5.43
CA THR A 47 -0.51 4.92 4.08
C THR A 47 0.69 5.64 3.47
N THR A 48 0.73 6.97 3.51
CA THR A 48 1.88 7.77 3.08
C THR A 48 3.14 7.38 3.86
N LEU A 49 3.05 7.28 5.19
CA LEU A 49 4.18 6.89 6.01
C LEU A 49 4.73 5.49 5.65
N ALA A 50 3.84 4.53 5.39
CA ALA A 50 4.25 3.19 4.96
C ALA A 50 5.00 3.22 3.63
N MET A 51 4.54 4.02 2.67
CA MET A 51 5.18 4.17 1.36
C MET A 51 6.54 4.88 1.48
N GLU A 52 6.62 5.94 2.27
CA GLU A 52 7.89 6.67 2.49
C GLU A 52 8.94 5.78 3.17
N LEU A 53 8.53 4.91 4.08
CA LEU A 53 9.41 3.99 4.80
C LEU A 53 9.62 2.64 4.07
N GLU A 54 9.32 2.53 2.78
CA GLU A 54 9.67 1.37 1.97
C GLU A 54 11.20 1.11 1.97
N GLY A 55 11.59 -0.15 2.06
CA GLY A 55 13.01 -0.55 2.03
C GLY A 55 13.79 -0.25 3.31
N GLU A 56 13.21 0.47 4.27
CA GLU A 56 13.80 0.67 5.59
C GLU A 56 13.77 -0.63 6.40
N GLN A 57 14.89 -0.94 7.07
CA GLN A 57 15.05 -2.19 7.82
C GLN A 57 14.21 -2.24 9.10
N HIS A 58 13.78 -1.09 9.62
CA HIS A 58 12.93 -1.02 10.82
C HIS A 58 11.46 -1.31 10.49
N ASP A 59 10.71 -1.91 11.41
CA ASP A 59 9.33 -2.36 11.15
C ASP A 59 8.30 -1.23 11.12
N ARG A 60 8.71 0.02 11.31
CA ARG A 60 7.81 1.17 11.39
C ARG A 60 6.90 1.32 10.16
N GLY A 61 7.42 1.10 8.96
CA GLY A 61 6.61 1.14 7.73
C GLY A 61 5.60 -0.01 7.66
N LEU A 62 5.98 -1.20 8.15
CA LEU A 62 5.10 -2.35 8.25
C LEU A 62 3.95 -2.08 9.24
N THR A 63 4.29 -1.61 10.45
CA THR A 63 3.32 -1.22 11.47
C THR A 63 2.34 -0.17 10.96
N ALA A 64 2.85 0.89 10.30
CA ALA A 64 2.01 1.93 9.72
C ALA A 64 1.05 1.35 8.66
N SER A 65 1.53 0.46 7.79
CA SER A 65 0.67 -0.16 6.77
C SER A 65 -0.41 -1.08 7.37
N ASP A 66 -0.07 -1.86 8.39
CA ASP A 66 -1.01 -2.77 9.03
C ASP A 66 -2.10 -1.99 9.80
N GLU A 67 -1.71 -0.89 10.45
CA GLU A 67 -2.66 0.01 11.12
C GLU A 67 -3.57 0.76 10.13
N ALA A 68 -3.02 1.22 9.00
CA ALA A 68 -3.80 1.85 7.94
C ALA A 68 -4.88 0.90 7.40
N ILE A 69 -4.50 -0.34 7.08
CA ILE A 69 -5.43 -1.36 6.57
C ILE A 69 -6.48 -1.71 7.63
N ALA A 70 -6.07 -1.91 8.88
CA ALA A 70 -7.00 -2.25 9.96
C ALA A 70 -8.02 -1.12 10.20
N THR A 71 -7.58 0.13 10.19
CA THR A 71 -8.45 1.29 10.35
C THR A 71 -9.38 1.44 9.15
N ALA A 72 -8.87 1.31 7.92
CA ALA A 72 -9.65 1.41 6.70
C ALA A 72 -10.76 0.36 6.60
N ARG A 73 -10.55 -0.85 7.09
CA ARG A 73 -11.58 -1.92 7.14
C ARG A 73 -12.77 -1.56 8.03
N GLY A 74 -12.58 -0.67 9.01
CA GLY A 74 -13.66 -0.14 9.85
C GLY A 74 -14.41 1.02 9.19
N LEU A 75 -13.96 1.50 8.04
CA LEU A 75 -14.55 2.61 7.29
C LEU A 75 -15.26 2.03 6.06
N ASP A 76 -16.51 2.43 5.82
CA ASP A 76 -17.28 2.03 4.63
C ASP A 76 -16.80 2.80 3.38
N ALA A 77 -15.48 2.79 3.15
CA ALA A 77 -14.75 3.60 2.18
C ALA A 77 -13.79 2.69 1.37
N PRO A 78 -14.29 2.00 0.32
CA PRO A 78 -13.51 0.98 -0.39
C PRO A 78 -12.28 1.55 -1.12
N GLU A 79 -12.33 2.77 -1.65
CA GLU A 79 -11.18 3.43 -2.26
C GLU A 79 -10.06 3.68 -1.25
N LEU A 80 -10.41 4.00 -0.01
CA LEU A 80 -9.45 4.25 1.06
C LEU A 80 -8.77 2.95 1.49
N LEU A 81 -9.51 1.85 1.59
CA LEU A 81 -8.94 0.52 1.81
C LEU A 81 -8.04 0.09 0.64
N ALA A 82 -8.44 0.38 -0.61
CA ALA A 82 -7.62 0.10 -1.78
C ALA A 82 -6.27 0.84 -1.75
N ALA A 83 -6.27 2.12 -1.34
CA ALA A 83 -5.05 2.89 -1.13
C ALA A 83 -4.16 2.29 -0.03
N ALA A 84 -4.74 1.91 1.12
CA ALA A 84 -4.00 1.30 2.22
C ALA A 84 -3.38 -0.06 1.83
N LEU A 85 -4.11 -0.90 1.09
CA LEU A 85 -3.60 -2.16 0.54
C LEU A 85 -2.45 -1.92 -0.44
N ASN A 86 -2.54 -0.89 -1.28
CA ASN A 86 -1.45 -0.51 -2.18
C ASN A 86 -0.20 -0.07 -1.40
N GLY A 87 -0.34 0.80 -0.40
CA GLY A 87 0.78 1.21 0.46
C GLY A 87 1.42 0.03 1.19
N GLY A 88 0.60 -0.91 1.67
CA GLY A 88 1.09 -2.17 2.24
C GLY A 88 1.86 -3.03 1.25
N TYR A 89 1.40 -3.15 -0.01
CA TYR A 89 2.11 -3.90 -1.04
C TYR A 89 3.48 -3.31 -1.33
N VAL A 90 3.54 -1.97 -1.47
CA VAL A 90 4.77 -1.20 -1.72
C VAL A 90 5.75 -1.33 -0.56
N ASN A 91 5.29 -1.17 0.69
CA ASN A 91 6.17 -1.37 1.86
C ASN A 91 6.65 -2.83 2.00
N GLY A 92 5.93 -3.80 1.42
CA GLY A 92 6.24 -5.22 1.51
C GLY A 92 7.54 -5.68 0.85
N TYR A 93 8.27 -4.80 0.14
CA TYR A 93 9.59 -5.07 -0.42
C TYR A 93 10.71 -4.94 0.63
N ARG A 94 10.71 -5.83 1.62
CA ARG A 94 11.69 -5.84 2.74
C ARG A 94 12.70 -6.99 2.63
N GLY A 95 12.26 -8.12 2.07
CA GLY A 95 13.02 -9.36 1.98
C GLY A 95 12.31 -10.39 1.10
N ALA A 96 12.95 -11.53 0.88
CA ALA A 96 12.40 -12.61 0.06
C ALA A 96 11.13 -13.25 0.65
N ASP A 97 11.01 -13.22 1.98
CA ASP A 97 9.85 -13.68 2.76
C ASP A 97 8.59 -12.80 2.56
N GLY A 98 8.77 -11.55 2.13
CA GLY A 98 7.68 -10.61 1.84
C GLY A 98 6.76 -11.03 0.67
N LEU A 99 7.16 -12.02 -0.14
CA LEU A 99 6.40 -12.48 -1.30
C LEU A 99 4.97 -12.89 -0.94
N HIS A 100 4.80 -13.66 0.15
CA HIS A 100 3.47 -14.14 0.55
C HIS A 100 2.56 -13.01 1.02
N ARG A 101 3.12 -12.01 1.72
CA ARG A 101 2.37 -10.80 2.12
C ARG A 101 1.94 -10.00 0.89
N ARG A 102 2.85 -9.76 -0.06
CA ARG A 102 2.53 -9.06 -1.31
C ARG A 102 1.45 -9.77 -2.12
N HIS A 103 1.50 -11.10 -2.22
CA HIS A 103 0.43 -11.88 -2.85
C HIS A 103 -0.93 -11.64 -2.18
N ARG A 104 -0.99 -11.73 -0.85
CA ARG A 104 -2.22 -11.56 -0.07
C ARG A 104 -2.84 -10.18 -0.29
N LEU A 105 -2.03 -9.13 -0.18
CA LEU A 105 -2.49 -7.75 -0.35
C LEU A 105 -2.99 -7.48 -1.78
N ALA A 106 -2.27 -7.97 -2.79
CA ALA A 106 -2.67 -7.78 -4.18
C ALA A 106 -3.93 -8.58 -4.54
N ALA A 107 -4.11 -9.77 -3.96
CA ALA A 107 -5.33 -10.56 -4.13
C ALA A 107 -6.54 -9.88 -3.47
N GLU A 108 -6.39 -9.40 -2.23
CA GLU A 108 -7.44 -8.64 -1.54
C GLU A 108 -7.81 -7.36 -2.31
N LEU A 109 -6.81 -6.66 -2.87
CA LEU A 109 -7.03 -5.49 -3.71
C LEU A 109 -7.81 -5.83 -4.99
N LEU A 110 -7.52 -6.98 -5.62
CA LEU A 110 -8.25 -7.42 -6.82
C LEU A 110 -9.72 -7.69 -6.50
N ASP A 111 -10.00 -8.41 -5.41
CA ASP A 111 -11.36 -8.74 -4.98
C ASP A 111 -12.15 -7.46 -4.63
N LEU A 112 -11.54 -6.54 -3.87
CA LEU A 112 -12.14 -5.25 -3.52
C LEU A 112 -12.44 -4.40 -4.76
N ALA A 113 -11.48 -4.29 -5.68
CA ALA A 113 -11.66 -3.52 -6.90
C ALA A 113 -12.66 -4.14 -7.88
N ALA A 114 -12.84 -5.46 -7.85
CA ALA A 114 -13.91 -6.14 -8.57
C ALA A 114 -15.28 -5.82 -7.96
N ALA A 115 -15.41 -5.91 -6.62
CA ALA A 115 -16.66 -5.71 -5.91
C ALA A 115 -17.19 -4.27 -5.96
N HIS A 116 -16.30 -3.27 -5.95
CA HIS A 116 -16.65 -1.84 -5.90
C HIS A 116 -16.37 -1.07 -7.19
N ASP A 117 -16.11 -1.79 -8.30
CA ASP A 117 -15.83 -1.22 -9.62
C ASP A 117 -14.68 -0.19 -9.69
N LEU A 118 -13.62 -0.43 -8.92
CA LEU A 118 -12.44 0.44 -8.83
C LEU A 118 -11.46 0.15 -9.99
N GLY A 119 -11.79 0.61 -11.19
CA GLY A 119 -11.07 0.26 -12.43
C GLY A 119 -9.55 0.42 -12.37
N THR A 120 -9.05 1.55 -11.87
CA THR A 120 -7.60 1.80 -11.77
C THR A 120 -6.92 0.84 -10.78
N TYR A 121 -7.55 0.57 -9.64
CA TYR A 121 -7.04 -0.39 -8.65
C TYR A 121 -7.12 -1.83 -9.15
N ARG A 122 -8.12 -2.17 -9.98
CA ARG A 122 -8.20 -3.49 -10.62
C ARG A 122 -6.99 -3.72 -11.52
N VAL A 123 -6.66 -2.76 -12.37
CA VAL A 123 -5.44 -2.83 -13.22
C VAL A 123 -4.19 -2.95 -12.36
N LEU A 124 -4.06 -2.14 -11.31
CA LEU A 124 -2.93 -2.21 -10.40
C LEU A 124 -2.80 -3.60 -9.76
N ALA A 125 -3.90 -4.19 -9.27
CA ALA A 125 -3.90 -5.50 -8.64
C ALA A 125 -3.44 -6.61 -9.60
N HIS A 126 -3.87 -6.56 -10.88
CA HIS A 126 -3.37 -7.47 -11.91
C HIS A 126 -1.86 -7.33 -12.12
N LEU A 127 -1.33 -6.10 -12.20
CA LEU A 127 0.10 -5.86 -12.34
C LEU A 127 0.89 -6.37 -11.12
N GLN A 128 0.39 -6.16 -9.92
CA GLN A 128 0.99 -6.64 -8.67
C GLN A 128 0.99 -8.17 -8.59
N LEU A 129 -0.12 -8.83 -8.90
CA LEU A 129 -0.21 -10.30 -8.92
C LEU A 129 0.68 -10.91 -9.99
N GLN A 130 0.81 -10.26 -11.16
CA GLN A 130 1.78 -10.67 -12.18
C GLN A 130 3.22 -10.61 -11.64
N GLN A 131 3.61 -9.52 -10.96
CA GLN A 131 4.95 -9.40 -10.38
C GLN A 131 5.21 -10.46 -9.31
N VAL A 132 4.23 -10.74 -8.46
CA VAL A 132 4.30 -11.81 -7.46
C VAL A 132 4.49 -13.18 -8.12
N ALA A 133 3.72 -13.49 -9.16
CA ALA A 133 3.85 -14.75 -9.90
C ALA A 133 5.22 -14.90 -10.58
N VAL A 134 5.75 -13.82 -11.16
CA VAL A 134 7.12 -13.81 -11.73
C VAL A 134 8.16 -14.05 -10.63
N ALA A 135 8.05 -13.39 -9.48
CA ALA A 135 8.95 -13.59 -8.35
C ALA A 135 8.86 -15.01 -7.76
N ALA A 136 7.71 -15.67 -7.89
CA ALA A 136 7.48 -17.06 -7.49
C ALA A 136 7.94 -18.08 -8.56
N LEU A 137 8.45 -17.64 -9.70
CA LEU A 137 8.78 -18.48 -10.86
C LEU A 137 7.57 -19.31 -11.37
N ASP A 138 6.38 -18.69 -11.38
CA ASP A 138 5.14 -19.28 -11.94
C ASP A 138 4.66 -18.50 -13.19
N PRO A 139 5.24 -18.75 -14.38
CA PRO A 139 4.82 -18.09 -15.62
C PRO A 139 3.34 -18.34 -16.00
N PRO A 140 2.78 -19.56 -15.82
CA PRO A 140 1.34 -19.76 -16.02
C PRO A 140 0.47 -18.83 -15.16
N ALA A 141 0.82 -18.62 -13.89
CA ALA A 141 0.10 -17.67 -13.04
C ALA A 141 0.25 -16.22 -13.51
N ALA A 142 1.47 -15.81 -13.88
CA ALA A 142 1.71 -14.46 -14.39
C ALA A 142 0.85 -14.16 -15.63
N ARG A 143 0.72 -15.12 -16.55
CA ARG A 143 -0.07 -14.95 -17.78
C ARG A 143 -1.56 -14.77 -17.54
N ARG A 144 -2.13 -15.24 -16.41
CA ARG A 144 -3.55 -15.03 -16.09
C ARG A 144 -3.88 -13.56 -15.84
N HIS A 145 -2.88 -12.72 -15.57
CA HIS A 145 -3.07 -11.29 -15.34
C HIS A 145 -2.78 -10.40 -16.56
N LEU A 146 -2.57 -11.00 -17.74
CA LEU A 146 -2.35 -10.28 -19.01
C LEU A 146 -3.64 -10.02 -19.81
N ALA A 147 -4.75 -10.64 -19.43
CA ALA A 147 -6.00 -10.68 -20.19
C ALA A 147 -6.95 -9.53 -19.84
#